data_AF-A0A1C5FKQ0-F1
#
_entry.id   AF-A0A1C5FKQ0-F1
#
_cell.length_a   1.000
_cell.length_b   1.000
_cell.length_c   1.000
_cell.angle_alpha   90.00
_cell.angle_beta   90.00
_cell.angle_gamma   90.00
#
_symmetry.space_group_name_H-M   'P 1'
#
loop_
_entity.id
_entity.type
_entity.pdbx_description
1 polymer ?
#
loop_
_entity_poly.entity_id
_entity_poly.type
_entity_poly.pdbx_seq_one_letter_code
_entity_poly.pdbx_strand_id
1 'polypeptide(L)' 'MTPERISAKTGIHSRRYAADHEATSDPAVEAARAALADAGIRADQLGRIVVATSTPEHPRPATACPVRHRIGAPGAAVRE' A
#
# COMPACT_ATOMS: atom_id res chain seq x y z
N MET A 1 3.91 -14.34 -26.33
CA MET A 1 4.23 -14.98 -25.03
C MET A 1 2.97 -15.72 -24.61
N THR A 2 2.98 -17.05 -24.56
CA THR A 2 1.75 -17.83 -24.29
C THR A 2 1.61 -18.12 -22.79
N PRO A 3 0.39 -18.38 -22.29
CA PRO A 3 0.17 -18.74 -20.87
C PRO A 3 1.05 -19.90 -20.39
N GLU A 4 1.26 -20.92 -21.22
CA GLU A 4 2.09 -22.10 -20.90
C GLU A 4 3.55 -21.70 -20.70
N ARG A 5 4.06 -20.75 -21.51
CA ARG A 5 5.43 -20.24 -21.40
C ARG A 5 5.63 -19.34 -20.17
N ILE A 6 4.58 -18.65 -19.73
CA ILE A 6 4.62 -17.83 -18.51
C ILE A 6 4.64 -18.77 -17.30
N SER A 7 3.66 -19.68 -17.21
CA SER A 7 3.55 -20.63 -16.10
C SER A 7 4.80 -21.51 -15.95
N ALA A 8 5.33 -22.06 -17.04
CA ALA A 8 6.53 -22.90 -16.99
C ALA A 8 7.80 -22.16 -16.51
N LYS A 9 7.88 -20.84 -16.73
CA LYS A 9 9.06 -20.03 -16.36
C LYS A 9 8.93 -19.34 -15.01
N THR A 10 7.74 -18.90 -14.63
CA THR A 10 7.52 -18.05 -13.44
C THR A 10 6.62 -18.68 -12.39
N GLY A 11 5.89 -19.76 -12.71
CA GLY A 11 4.85 -20.33 -11.85
C GLY A 11 3.59 -19.45 -11.73
N ILE A 12 3.48 -18.35 -12.48
CA ILE A 12 2.36 -17.43 -12.37
C ILE A 12 1.19 -17.93 -13.23
N HIS A 13 0.06 -18.20 -12.60
CA HIS A 13 -1.19 -18.61 -13.25
C HIS A 13 -2.21 -17.48 -13.37
N SER A 14 -2.23 -16.57 -12.39
CA SER A 14 -3.06 -15.37 -12.41
C SER A 14 -2.38 -14.27 -11.59
N ARG A 15 -2.82 -13.04 -11.80
CA ARG A 15 -2.41 -11.87 -11.01
C ARG A 15 -3.60 -10.95 -10.82
N ARG A 16 -3.52 -10.10 -9.81
CA ARG A 16 -4.52 -9.06 -9.56
C ARG A 16 -4.04 -7.73 -10.11
N TYR A 17 -5.01 -6.96 -10.57
CA TYR A 17 -4.83 -5.59 -11.01
C TYR A 17 -5.74 -4.73 -10.14
N ALA A 18 -5.22 -3.58 -9.72
CA ALA A 18 -6.05 -2.55 -9.13
C ALA A 18 -7.08 -2.07 -10.16
N ALA A 19 -8.25 -1.65 -9.71
CA ALA A 19 -9.24 -1.03 -10.57
C ALA A 19 -8.74 0.33 -11.08
N ASP A 20 -9.31 0.83 -12.18
CA ASP A 20 -8.87 2.08 -12.82
C ASP A 20 -8.96 3.32 -11.91
N HIS A 21 -9.79 3.26 -10.87
CA HIS A 21 -9.98 4.32 -9.88
C HIS A 21 -9.18 4.09 -8.58
N GLU A 22 -8.52 2.93 -8.44
CA GLU A 22 -7.66 2.64 -7.31
C GLU A 22 -6.24 3.13 -7.60
N ALA A 23 -5.69 3.83 -6.62
CA ALA A 23 -4.35 4.36 -6.64
C ALA A 23 -3.48 3.59 -5.63
N THR A 24 -2.16 3.73 -5.70
CA THR A 24 -1.21 2.92 -4.88
C THR A 24 -1.45 3.03 -3.37
N SER A 25 -2.00 4.15 -2.90
CA SER A 25 -2.35 4.37 -1.50
C SER A 25 -3.55 3.55 -1.03
N ASP A 26 -4.47 3.15 -1.92
CA ASP A 26 -5.65 2.36 -1.57
C ASP A 26 -5.29 1.01 -0.93
N PRO A 27 -4.55 0.10 -1.59
CA PRO A 27 -4.13 -1.15 -0.96
C PRO A 27 -3.21 -0.91 0.25
N ALA A 28 -2.45 0.19 0.28
CA ALA A 28 -1.61 0.53 1.42
C ALA A 28 -2.44 0.92 2.66
N VAL A 29 -3.56 1.63 2.48
CA VAL A 29 -4.51 1.96 3.55
C VAL A 29 -5.13 0.70 4.12
N GLU A 30 -5.60 -0.21 3.27
CA GLU A 30 -6.22 -1.45 3.71
C GLU A 30 -5.20 -2.36 4.43
N ALA A 31 -3.97 -2.47 3.90
CA ALA A 31 -2.89 -3.19 4.58
C ALA A 31 -2.54 -2.57 5.94
N ALA A 32 -2.49 -1.23 6.04
CA ALA A 32 -2.22 -0.54 7.30
C ALA A 32 -3.33 -0.77 8.34
N ARG A 33 -4.60 -0.76 7.93
CA ARG A 33 -5.74 -1.08 8.81
C ARG A 33 -5.66 -2.51 9.34
N ALA A 34 -5.37 -3.47 8.47
CA ALA A 34 -5.19 -4.86 8.87
C ALA A 34 -4.02 -5.03 9.85
N ALA A 35 -2.88 -4.38 9.59
CA ALA A 35 -1.72 -4.43 10.48
C ALA A 35 -1.98 -3.78 11.85
N LEU A 36 -2.70 -2.65 11.90
CA LEU A 36 -3.10 -2.02 13.15
C LEU A 36 -4.03 -2.92 13.97
N ALA A 37 -4.99 -3.59 13.31
CA ALA A 37 -5.91 -4.52 13.95
C ALA A 37 -5.16 -5.75 14.51
N ASP A 38 -4.23 -6.32 13.74
CA ASP A 38 -3.37 -7.43 14.16
C ASP A 38 -2.49 -7.05 15.37
N ALA A 39 -1.90 -5.85 15.33
CA ALA A 39 -1.08 -5.33 16.41
C ALA A 39 -1.89 -4.88 17.65
N GLY A 40 -3.22 -4.75 17.53
CA GLY A 40 -4.09 -4.30 18.62
C GLY A 40 -3.84 -2.85 19.08
N ILE A 41 -3.33 -1.99 18.20
CA ILE A 41 -3.04 -0.58 18.50
C ILE A 41 -3.87 0.36 17.64
N ARG A 42 -4.09 1.58 18.13
CA ARG A 42 -4.76 2.64 17.38
C ARG A 42 -3.77 3.38 16.48
N ALA A 43 -4.28 3.91 15.37
CA ALA A 43 -3.49 4.64 14.39
C ALA A 43 -2.80 5.90 14.96
N ASP A 44 -3.40 6.56 15.94
CA ASP A 44 -2.84 7.75 16.59
C ASP A 44 -1.68 7.43 17.56
N GLN A 45 -1.40 6.16 17.81
CA GLN A 45 -0.20 5.71 18.52
C GLN A 45 1.02 5.60 17.59
N LEU A 46 0.84 5.76 16.27
CA LEU A 46 1.94 5.71 15.30
C LEU A 46 2.76 7.00 15.34
N GLY A 47 4.07 6.88 15.57
CA GLY A 47 5.02 7.99 15.42
C GLY A 47 5.50 8.22 13.98
N ARG A 48 5.40 7.21 13.11
CA ARG A 48 5.90 7.25 11.73
C ARG A 48 5.19 6.25 10.82
N ILE A 49 5.03 6.62 9.56
CA ILE A 49 4.56 5.79 8.45
C ILE A 49 5.60 5.89 7.31
N VAL A 50 5.99 4.74 6.77
CA VAL A 50 6.89 4.63 5.60
C VAL A 50 6.20 3.77 4.55
N VAL A 51 6.07 4.27 3.31
CA VAL A 51 5.48 3.52 2.19
C VAL A 51 6.55 3.21 1.15
N ALA A 52 7.13 2.01 1.25
CA ALA A 52 8.11 1.53 0.30
C ALA A 52 7.43 1.13 -1.03
N THR A 53 7.42 2.05 -2.00
CA THR A 53 6.83 1.81 -3.32
C THR A 53 7.72 2.31 -4.44
N SER A 54 7.73 1.58 -5.56
CA SER A 54 8.32 2.03 -6.83
C SER A 54 7.29 2.60 -7.81
N THR A 55 6.02 2.64 -7.42
CA THR A 55 4.90 3.14 -8.23
C THR A 55 4.09 4.18 -7.45
N PRO A 56 4.70 5.28 -6.99
CA PRO A 56 3.98 6.31 -6.26
C PRO A 56 2.94 6.96 -7.18
N GLU A 57 1.79 7.34 -6.62
CA GLU A 57 0.70 8.02 -7.35
C GLU A 57 1.16 9.38 -7.89
N HIS A 58 2.00 10.05 -7.10
CA HIS A 58 2.56 11.35 -7.38
C HIS A 58 4.04 11.38 -6.97
N PRO A 59 4.92 12.10 -7.69
CA PRO A 59 6.31 12.26 -7.25
C PRO A 59 6.43 12.95 -5.89
N ARG A 60 5.55 13.93 -5.65
CA ARG A 60 5.29 14.58 -4.37
C ARG A 60 3.84 15.06 -4.34
N PRO A 61 3.15 15.03 -3.19
CA PRO A 61 3.58 14.50 -1.90
C PRO A 61 3.79 12.98 -1.90
N ALA A 62 4.43 12.48 -0.84
CA ALA A 62 4.61 11.05 -0.58
C ALA A 62 3.27 10.28 -0.54
N THR A 63 3.22 9.06 -1.06
CA THR A 63 2.09 8.10 -0.93
C THR A 63 1.74 7.84 0.53
N ALA A 64 2.71 7.95 1.45
CA ALA A 64 2.45 7.89 2.88
C ALA A 64 1.52 9.00 3.40
N CYS A 65 1.40 10.15 2.72
CA CYS A 65 0.53 11.25 3.11
C CYS A 65 -0.97 10.88 3.10
N PRO A 66 -1.55 10.40 1.98
CA PRO A 66 -2.94 9.95 1.97
C PRO A 66 -3.16 8.75 2.90
N VAL A 67 -2.19 7.83 3.03
CA VAL A 67 -2.30 6.70 3.98
C VAL A 67 -2.48 7.23 5.41
N ARG A 68 -1.59 8.11 5.87
CA ARG A 68 -1.67 8.73 7.20
C ARG A 68 -3.03 9.36 7.48
N HIS A 69 -3.52 10.13 6.51
CA HIS A 69 -4.80 10.81 6.63
C HIS A 69 -5.95 9.81 6.75
N ARG A 70 -6.00 8.80 5.86
CA ARG A 70 -7.10 7.84 5.74
C ARG A 70 -7.16 6.80 6.87
N ILE A 71 -6.04 6.51 7.53
CA ILE A 71 -6.01 5.64 8.71
C ILE A 71 -6.21 6.41 10.03
N GLY A 72 -6.22 7.75 10.00
CA GLY A 72 -6.42 8.58 11.19
C GLY A 72 -5.19 8.68 12.09
N ALA A 73 -3.99 8.82 11.51
CA ALA A 73 -2.72 8.93 12.24
C ALA A 73 -2.10 10.35 12.16
N PRO A 74 -2.79 11.42 12.62
CA PRO A 74 -2.36 12.80 12.37
C PRO A 74 -0.98 13.16 12.94
N GLY A 75 -0.55 12.49 14.02
CA GLY A 75 0.75 12.70 14.66
C GLY A 75 1.93 11.97 13.99
N ALA A 76 1.66 11.08 13.03
CA ALA A 76 2.72 10.30 12.40
C ALA A 76 3.52 11.13 11.40
N ALA A 77 4.86 11.05 11.49
CA ALA A 77 5.75 11.50 10.44
C ALA A 77 5.60 10.61 9.19
N VAL A 78 5.75 11.17 7.99
CA VAL A 78 5.59 10.44 6.72
C VAL A 78 6.85 10.48 5.88
N ARG A 79 7.16 9.36 5.22
CA ARG A 79 8.24 9.18 4.23
C ARG A 79 7.83 8.10 3.22
N GLU A 80 8.47 8.12 2.06
CA GLU A 80 8.51 6.95 1.17
C GLU A 80 9.65 6.02 1.56
#